data_AF-A0A1G2XN56-F1
#
_entry.id   AF-A0A1G2XN56-F1
#
_cell.length_a   1.000
_cell.length_b   1.000
_cell.length_c   1.000
_cell.angle_alpha   90.00
_cell.angle_beta   90.00
_cell.angle_gamma   90.00
#
_symmetry.space_group_name_H-M   'P 1'
#
loop_
_entity.id
_entity.type
_entity.pdbx_description
1 polymer ?
#
loop_
_entity_poly.entity_id
_entity_poly.type
_entity_poly.pdbx_seq_one_letter_code
_entity_poly.pdbx_strand_id
1 'polypeptide(L)'
;MNYEGLTLRSALCFNILSNTYVDFLQNFLKRKLVMKAKRVSLLLIFFSMAIILMGKPDQSEAGEKEFVGTYFTIGDEDEIPTPVIVQIRKDGTYLTVFGIQNTTLAGIVFTDDVGIWEKTGKNKIKAQTFSISALPPTESSSGEVVGNCIADHTITFTNNFQEINLTVSGKCYAPDVNPVDPGDAPVTAEFSGSFQGKRLNIP
;
A
#
# COMPACT_ATOMS: atom_id res chain seq x y z
N MET A 1 -40.05 94.88 27.45
CA MET A 1 -38.64 95.28 27.63
C MET A 1 -38.22 94.80 29.02
N ASN A 2 -37.19 93.98 29.25
CA ASN A 2 -36.10 93.52 28.41
C ASN A 2 -35.75 92.06 28.76
N TYR A 3 -35.30 91.36 27.73
CA TYR A 3 -34.74 90.01 27.75
C TYR A 3 -33.26 90.07 28.14
N GLU A 4 -32.89 89.68 29.35
CA GLU A 4 -31.54 89.22 29.67
C GLU A 4 -31.63 88.17 30.78
N GLY A 5 -31.44 86.89 30.44
CA GLY A 5 -31.53 85.80 31.42
C GLY A 5 -31.54 84.38 30.86
N LEU A 6 -31.49 84.21 29.54
CA LEU A 6 -31.66 82.90 28.90
C LEU A 6 -30.56 82.60 27.85
N THR A 7 -29.30 82.86 28.16
CA THR A 7 -28.18 82.55 27.23
C THR A 7 -27.03 81.73 27.84
N LEU A 8 -27.06 81.34 29.12
CA LEU A 8 -25.99 80.51 29.70
C LEU A 8 -26.34 79.03 29.98
N ARG A 9 -27.62 78.63 29.97
CA ARG A 9 -28.01 77.23 30.26
C ARG A 9 -28.10 76.30 29.04
N SER A 10 -28.10 76.83 27.83
CA SER A 10 -28.20 76.02 26.59
C SER A 10 -26.85 75.58 26.02
N ALA A 11 -25.75 76.28 26.32
CA ALA A 11 -24.41 75.96 25.80
C ALA A 11 -23.68 74.84 26.57
N LEU A 12 -24.02 74.61 27.84
CA LEU A 12 -23.42 73.56 28.68
C LEU A 12 -24.04 72.17 28.45
N CYS A 13 -25.32 72.09 28.04
CA CYS A 13 -25.96 70.80 27.77
C CYS A 13 -25.51 70.15 26.45
N PHE A 14 -25.06 70.93 25.46
CA PHE A 14 -24.65 70.37 24.16
C PHE A 14 -23.21 69.79 24.15
N ASN A 15 -22.30 70.28 24.99
CA ASN A 15 -20.92 69.78 25.05
C ASN A 15 -20.74 68.52 25.92
N ILE A 16 -21.65 68.24 26.85
CA ILE A 16 -21.57 67.05 27.72
C ILE A 16 -22.20 65.82 27.04
N LEU A 17 -23.20 66.03 26.17
CA LEU A 17 -23.89 64.96 25.42
C LEU A 17 -23.08 64.45 24.21
N SER A 18 -22.15 65.23 23.65
CA SER A 18 -21.34 64.79 22.50
C SER A 18 -20.16 63.89 22.90
N ASN A 19 -19.45 64.21 23.99
CA ASN A 19 -18.29 63.44 24.43
C ASN A 19 -18.68 62.06 24.99
N THR A 20 -19.76 61.97 25.76
CA THR A 20 -20.23 60.69 26.32
C THR A 20 -20.75 59.74 25.25
N TYR A 21 -21.35 60.26 24.17
CA TYR A 21 -21.87 59.43 23.07
C TYR A 21 -20.75 58.89 22.18
N VAL A 22 -19.69 59.68 21.94
CA VAL A 22 -18.50 59.26 21.18
C VAL A 22 -17.70 58.20 21.95
N ASP A 23 -17.51 58.38 23.26
CA ASP A 23 -16.84 57.39 24.11
C ASP A 23 -17.64 56.08 24.23
N PHE A 24 -18.97 56.16 24.28
CA PHE A 24 -19.83 54.98 24.27
C PHE A 24 -19.72 54.22 22.94
N LEU A 25 -19.76 54.92 21.79
CA LEU A 25 -19.61 54.32 20.46
C LEU A 25 -18.23 53.69 20.26
N GLN A 26 -17.16 54.35 20.68
CA GLN A 26 -15.80 53.80 20.58
C GLN A 26 -15.62 52.56 21.47
N ASN A 27 -16.15 52.58 22.70
CA ASN A 27 -16.08 51.42 23.59
C ASN A 27 -16.99 50.27 23.12
N PHE A 28 -18.16 50.57 22.56
CA PHE A 28 -19.06 49.56 21.99
C PHE A 28 -18.47 48.89 20.74
N LEU A 29 -17.84 49.68 19.86
CA LEU A 29 -17.14 49.17 18.66
C LEU A 29 -15.90 48.34 19.03
N LYS A 30 -15.08 48.80 19.99
CA LYS A 30 -13.96 48.01 20.54
C LYS A 30 -14.43 46.68 21.14
N ARG A 31 -15.52 46.68 21.92
CA ARG A 31 -16.08 45.44 22.50
C ARG A 31 -16.63 44.49 21.44
N LYS A 32 -17.30 44.98 20.38
CA LYS A 32 -17.75 44.14 19.25
C LYS A 32 -16.59 43.54 18.45
N LEU A 33 -15.50 44.29 18.24
CA LEU A 33 -14.29 43.81 17.57
C LEU A 33 -13.55 42.74 18.38
N VAL A 34 -13.41 42.94 19.70
CA VAL A 34 -12.81 41.96 20.61
C VAL A 34 -13.66 40.68 20.72
N MET A 35 -14.99 40.80 20.71
CA MET A 35 -15.88 39.63 20.72
C MET A 35 -15.87 38.85 19.40
N LYS A 36 -15.70 39.51 18.24
CA LYS A 36 -15.47 38.82 16.96
C LYS A 36 -14.10 38.13 16.91
N ALA A 37 -13.04 38.81 17.38
CA ALA A 37 -11.69 38.24 17.42
C ALA A 37 -11.58 37.01 18.35
N LYS A 38 -12.23 37.04 19.52
CA LYS A 38 -12.28 35.87 20.42
C LYS A 38 -13.08 34.70 19.85
N ARG A 39 -14.18 34.95 19.12
CA ARG A 39 -14.96 33.88 18.47
C ARG A 39 -14.20 33.23 17.30
N VAL A 40 -13.44 34.00 16.53
CA VAL A 40 -12.60 33.47 15.44
C VAL A 40 -11.37 32.72 16.00
N SER A 41 -10.79 33.21 17.09
CA SER A 41 -9.66 32.54 17.76
C SER A 41 -10.06 31.20 18.38
N LEU A 42 -11.27 31.08 18.96
CA LEU A 42 -11.77 29.81 19.48
C LEU A 42 -12.06 28.79 18.36
N LEU A 43 -12.64 29.25 17.23
CA LEU A 43 -12.91 28.42 16.05
C LEU A 43 -11.62 27.89 15.39
N LEU A 44 -10.55 28.68 15.35
CA LEU A 44 -9.24 28.25 14.83
C LEU A 44 -8.57 27.19 15.73
N ILE A 45 -8.76 27.26 17.05
CA ILE A 45 -8.24 26.26 17.99
C ILE A 45 -8.99 24.92 17.83
N PHE A 46 -10.31 24.94 17.59
CA PHE A 46 -11.04 23.71 17.29
C PHE A 46 -10.71 23.13 15.92
N PHE A 47 -10.41 23.98 14.92
CA PHE A 47 -10.02 23.51 13.59
C PHE A 47 -8.61 22.89 13.58
N SER A 48 -7.66 23.42 14.36
CA SER A 48 -6.34 22.79 14.52
C SER A 48 -6.41 21.48 15.32
N MET A 49 -7.26 21.39 16.34
CA MET A 49 -7.49 20.15 17.08
C MET A 49 -8.16 19.08 16.18
N ALA A 50 -9.08 19.47 15.29
CA ALA A 50 -9.69 18.54 14.33
C ALA A 50 -8.69 18.05 13.26
N ILE A 51 -7.73 18.88 12.85
CA ILE A 51 -6.64 18.46 11.95
C ILE A 51 -5.64 17.53 12.67
N ILE A 52 -5.45 17.69 13.98
CA ILE A 52 -4.61 16.78 14.79
C ILE A 52 -5.34 15.46 15.11
N LEU A 53 -6.67 15.47 15.27
CA LEU A 53 -7.48 14.25 15.44
C LEU A 53 -7.81 13.53 14.13
N MET A 54 -7.78 14.21 12.98
CA MET A 54 -7.57 13.60 11.68
C MET A 54 -6.07 13.36 11.47
N GLY A 55 -5.43 12.69 12.43
CA GLY A 55 -4.22 11.98 12.13
C GLY A 55 -4.48 11.20 10.85
N LYS A 56 -3.63 11.40 9.83
CA LYS A 56 -3.49 10.41 8.75
C LYS A 56 -3.65 9.06 9.44
N PRO A 57 -4.52 8.14 8.95
CA PRO A 57 -4.45 6.78 9.46
C PRO A 57 -2.99 6.44 9.41
N ASP A 58 -2.38 6.30 10.59
CA ASP A 58 -1.06 5.77 10.73
C ASP A 58 -1.31 4.35 10.30
N GLN A 59 -1.27 4.14 8.99
CA GLN A 59 -1.31 2.82 8.42
C GLN A 59 0.07 2.31 8.80
N SER A 60 0.17 1.89 10.06
CA SER A 60 1.31 1.25 10.66
C SER A 60 1.86 0.30 9.62
N GLU A 61 3.16 0.39 9.39
CA GLU A 61 3.83 -0.50 8.47
C GLU A 61 3.39 -1.94 8.80
N ALA A 62 2.87 -2.67 7.82
CA ALA A 62 2.40 -4.03 8.09
C ALA A 62 3.55 -4.86 8.63
N GLY A 63 3.33 -5.62 9.69
CA GLY A 63 4.33 -6.56 10.16
C GLY A 63 4.57 -7.67 9.14
N GLU A 64 5.63 -8.45 9.34
CA GLU A 64 5.90 -9.61 8.49
C GLU A 64 4.79 -10.67 8.59
N LYS A 65 4.11 -10.76 9.74
CA LYS A 65 3.04 -11.75 9.99
C LYS A 65 1.82 -11.57 9.10
N GLU A 66 1.55 -10.36 8.60
CA GLU A 66 0.39 -10.05 7.76
C GLU A 66 0.51 -10.70 6.38
N PHE A 67 1.75 -10.80 5.86
CA PHE A 67 2.09 -11.43 4.58
C PHE A 67 2.07 -12.95 4.62
N VAL A 68 2.35 -13.54 5.80
CA VAL A 68 2.39 -14.99 6.00
C VAL A 68 1.02 -15.60 5.74
N GLY A 69 0.98 -16.62 4.89
CA GLY A 69 -0.26 -17.29 4.51
C GLY A 69 -0.10 -18.18 3.28
N THR A 70 -1.18 -18.87 2.95
CA THR A 70 -1.32 -19.61 1.69
C THR A 70 -2.34 -18.90 0.83
N TYR A 71 -2.03 -18.75 -0.45
CA TYR A 71 -2.84 -18.07 -1.43
C TYR A 71 -3.05 -18.99 -2.61
N PHE A 72 -4.29 -19.07 -3.09
CA PHE A 72 -4.60 -19.72 -4.37
C PHE A 72 -4.71 -18.63 -5.43
N THR A 73 -3.90 -18.73 -6.46
CA THR A 73 -3.83 -17.79 -7.57
C THR A 73 -4.22 -18.45 -8.87
N ILE A 74 -4.69 -17.65 -9.82
CA ILE A 74 -4.88 -18.03 -11.21
C ILE A 74 -4.21 -16.93 -12.04
N GLY A 75 -3.38 -17.34 -12.98
CA GLY A 75 -2.79 -16.47 -14.00
C GLY A 75 -3.03 -17.05 -15.37
N ASP A 76 -2.60 -16.30 -16.38
CA ASP A 76 -2.60 -16.74 -17.77
C ASP A 76 -1.14 -16.96 -18.20
N GLU A 77 -0.81 -18.20 -18.53
CA GLU A 77 0.46 -18.58 -19.13
C GLU A 77 0.14 -19.07 -20.54
N ASP A 78 0.56 -18.32 -21.56
CA ASP A 78 0.24 -18.62 -22.97
C ASP A 78 -1.25 -18.91 -23.23
N GLU A 79 -2.13 -18.06 -22.68
CA GLU A 79 -3.60 -18.18 -22.77
C GLU A 79 -4.19 -19.41 -22.08
N ILE A 80 -3.38 -20.16 -21.31
CA ILE A 80 -3.83 -21.28 -20.49
C ILE A 80 -4.02 -20.79 -19.04
N PRO A 81 -5.25 -20.87 -18.51
CA PRO A 81 -5.50 -20.59 -17.10
C PRO A 81 -4.69 -21.53 -16.22
N THR A 82 -3.73 -20.97 -15.50
CA THR A 82 -2.73 -21.72 -14.74
C THR A 82 -2.91 -21.43 -13.25
N PRO A 83 -3.43 -22.40 -12.47
CA PRO A 83 -3.54 -22.23 -11.03
C PRO A 83 -2.17 -22.39 -10.37
N VAL A 84 -1.87 -21.52 -9.42
CA VAL A 84 -0.63 -21.58 -8.63
C VAL A 84 -0.95 -21.38 -7.16
N ILE A 85 -0.47 -22.28 -6.32
CA ILE A 85 -0.52 -22.11 -4.86
C ILE A 85 0.74 -21.38 -4.44
N VAL A 86 0.60 -20.27 -3.72
CA VAL A 86 1.70 -19.51 -3.13
C VAL A 86 1.66 -19.69 -1.62
N GLN A 87 2.77 -20.08 -1.02
CA GLN A 87 2.92 -20.14 0.43
C GLN A 87 4.06 -19.23 0.90
N ILE A 88 3.71 -18.24 1.71
CA ILE A 88 4.64 -17.31 2.36
C ILE A 88 4.73 -17.74 3.81
N ARG A 89 5.90 -18.22 4.24
CA ARG A 89 6.10 -18.78 5.57
C ARG A 89 6.80 -17.78 6.49
N LYS A 90 6.48 -17.86 7.78
CA LYS A 90 7.07 -16.99 8.82
C LYS A 90 8.58 -17.17 8.99
N ASP A 91 9.12 -18.32 8.60
CA ASP A 91 10.56 -18.64 8.67
C ASP A 91 11.37 -18.01 7.52
N GLY A 92 10.73 -17.22 6.64
CA GLY A 92 11.38 -16.62 5.47
C GLY A 92 11.31 -17.48 4.22
N THR A 93 10.75 -18.70 4.30
CA THR A 93 10.60 -19.59 3.14
C THR A 93 9.42 -19.14 2.26
N TYR A 94 9.62 -19.20 0.95
CA TYR A 94 8.61 -18.98 -0.07
C TYR A 94 8.48 -20.24 -0.93
N LEU A 95 7.25 -20.69 -1.16
CA LEU A 95 6.96 -21.88 -1.98
C LEU A 95 5.89 -21.55 -3.02
N THR A 96 6.06 -22.08 -4.22
CA THR A 96 5.04 -22.08 -5.27
C THR A 96 4.80 -23.50 -5.75
N VAL A 97 3.53 -23.84 -5.98
CA VAL A 97 3.12 -25.11 -6.58
C VAL A 97 2.29 -24.79 -7.81
N PHE A 98 2.78 -25.14 -8.98
CA PHE A 98 2.09 -24.92 -10.25
C PHE A 98 1.15 -26.09 -10.56
N GLY A 99 -0.07 -25.77 -10.97
CA GLY A 99 -1.09 -26.77 -11.30
C GLY A 99 -0.94 -27.41 -12.68
N ILE A 100 0.00 -26.94 -13.51
CA ILE A 100 0.36 -27.62 -14.76
C ILE A 100 1.53 -28.57 -14.48
N GLN A 101 1.20 -29.79 -14.11
CA GLN A 101 2.18 -30.89 -13.97
C GLN A 101 2.12 -31.89 -15.13
N ASN A 102 1.22 -31.73 -16.10
CA ASN A 102 1.21 -32.57 -17.29
C ASN A 102 0.24 -32.03 -18.34
N THR A 103 0.75 -31.62 -19.50
CA THR A 103 -0.02 -31.76 -20.73
C THR A 103 0.87 -32.46 -21.74
N THR A 104 0.50 -33.69 -22.07
CA THR A 104 0.86 -34.32 -23.32
C THR A 104 0.59 -33.34 -24.46
N LEU A 105 1.64 -32.62 -24.90
CA LEU A 105 1.89 -32.06 -26.25
C LEU A 105 3.00 -30.98 -26.31
N ALA A 106 3.64 -30.54 -25.20
CA ALA A 106 4.73 -29.56 -25.28
C ALA A 106 5.86 -29.62 -24.21
N GLY A 107 6.01 -30.72 -23.46
CA GLY A 107 7.33 -31.11 -22.94
C GLY A 107 8.04 -30.20 -21.92
N ILE A 108 7.36 -29.57 -20.97
CA ILE A 108 8.00 -29.05 -19.75
C ILE A 108 7.07 -29.30 -18.55
N VAL A 109 7.59 -29.94 -17.49
CA VAL A 109 6.90 -30.15 -16.20
C VAL A 109 7.58 -29.25 -15.17
N PHE A 110 6.84 -28.29 -14.63
CA PHE A 110 7.35 -27.46 -13.54
C PHE A 110 7.30 -28.24 -12.23
N THR A 111 8.43 -28.25 -11.52
CA THR A 111 8.49 -28.61 -10.11
C THR A 111 7.98 -27.47 -9.26
N ASP A 112 7.64 -27.77 -8.01
CA ASP A 112 7.45 -26.73 -6.99
C ASP A 112 8.70 -25.83 -6.94
N ASP A 113 8.52 -24.50 -6.88
CA ASP A 113 9.66 -23.63 -6.62
C ASP A 113 9.83 -23.44 -5.12
N VAL A 114 11.09 -23.40 -4.69
CA VAL A 114 11.47 -23.13 -3.30
C VAL A 114 12.40 -21.93 -3.27
N GLY A 115 12.16 -21.04 -2.31
CA GLY A 115 12.92 -19.80 -2.23
C GLY A 115 12.82 -19.11 -0.89
N ILE A 116 13.30 -17.88 -0.91
CA ILE A 116 13.25 -16.96 0.23
C ILE A 116 12.46 -15.71 -0.16
N TRP A 117 11.83 -15.08 0.84
CA TRP A 117 11.15 -13.81 0.64
C TRP A 117 11.61 -12.76 1.63
N GLU A 118 11.43 -11.50 1.24
CA GLU A 118 11.64 -10.34 2.09
C GLU A 118 10.56 -9.28 1.87
N LYS A 119 10.26 -8.53 2.92
CA LYS A 119 9.37 -7.38 2.84
C LYS A 119 10.12 -6.21 2.18
N THR A 120 9.55 -5.67 1.10
CA THR A 120 10.14 -4.54 0.36
C THR A 120 9.27 -3.30 0.35
N GLY A 121 8.10 -3.37 0.97
CA GLY A 121 7.22 -2.22 1.15
C GLY A 121 6.02 -2.55 2.03
N LYS A 122 5.14 -1.55 2.18
CA LYS A 122 3.98 -1.62 3.06
C LYS A 122 3.07 -2.83 2.79
N ASN A 123 2.77 -3.07 1.52
CA ASN A 123 1.92 -4.15 1.03
C ASN A 123 2.63 -4.87 -0.12
N LYS A 124 3.93 -5.07 0.03
CA LYS A 124 4.79 -5.61 -1.03
C LYS A 124 5.90 -6.47 -0.45
N ILE A 125 6.09 -7.64 -1.03
CA ILE A 125 7.26 -8.49 -0.80
C ILE A 125 7.95 -8.78 -2.14
N LYS A 126 9.22 -9.17 -2.06
CA LYS A 126 9.91 -9.87 -3.13
C LYS A 126 10.24 -11.28 -2.67
N ALA A 127 10.27 -12.21 -3.61
CA ALA A 127 10.83 -13.53 -3.36
C ALA A 127 11.74 -13.93 -4.52
N GLN A 128 12.73 -14.76 -4.23
CA GLN A 128 13.55 -15.39 -5.26
C GLN A 128 13.46 -16.90 -5.04
N THR A 129 13.13 -17.63 -6.09
CA THR A 129 12.95 -19.08 -6.04
C THR A 129 13.87 -19.80 -7.00
N PHE A 130 14.10 -21.06 -6.69
CA PHE A 130 14.77 -22.04 -7.52
C PHE A 130 13.79 -23.15 -7.88
N SER A 131 13.86 -23.63 -9.11
CA SER A 131 13.15 -24.83 -9.55
C SER A 131 13.98 -25.66 -10.51
N ILE A 132 13.57 -26.91 -10.66
CA ILE A 132 14.19 -27.89 -11.55
C ILE A 132 13.18 -28.16 -12.67
N SER A 133 13.57 -27.87 -13.90
CA SER A 133 12.80 -28.26 -15.06
C SER A 133 13.12 -29.71 -15.41
N ALA A 134 12.09 -30.54 -15.50
CA ALA A 134 12.26 -31.96 -15.83
C ALA A 134 11.24 -32.40 -16.88
N LEU A 135 11.67 -33.33 -17.73
CA LEU A 135 10.79 -34.15 -18.54
C LEU A 135 10.30 -35.32 -17.68
N PRO A 136 8.98 -35.55 -17.63
CA PRO A 136 8.45 -36.65 -16.84
C PRO A 136 8.86 -37.99 -17.48
N PRO A 137 8.95 -39.06 -16.68
CA PRO A 137 9.09 -40.39 -17.23
C PRO A 137 7.92 -40.73 -18.16
N THR A 138 8.22 -41.46 -19.23
CA THR A 138 7.25 -42.02 -20.18
C THR A 138 7.46 -43.54 -20.28
N GLU A 139 6.63 -44.24 -21.05
CA GLU A 139 6.86 -45.67 -21.31
C GLU A 139 8.22 -45.96 -21.98
N SER A 140 8.80 -44.96 -22.67
CA SER A 140 10.06 -45.08 -23.41
C SER A 140 11.24 -44.30 -22.81
N SER A 141 11.04 -43.54 -21.72
CA SER A 141 12.07 -42.72 -21.08
C SER A 141 11.94 -42.72 -19.56
N SER A 142 13.06 -42.76 -18.85
CA SER A 142 13.10 -42.64 -17.39
C SER A 142 12.78 -41.24 -16.86
N GLY A 143 12.52 -40.28 -17.74
CA GLY A 143 12.49 -38.86 -17.40
C GLY A 143 13.92 -38.30 -17.32
N GLU A 144 14.04 -36.99 -17.41
CA GLU A 144 15.33 -36.30 -17.48
C GLU A 144 15.21 -34.90 -16.89
N VAL A 145 16.20 -34.49 -16.11
CA VAL A 145 16.34 -33.07 -15.72
C VAL A 145 16.86 -32.31 -16.93
N VAL A 146 16.10 -31.32 -17.38
CA VAL A 146 16.42 -30.54 -18.60
C VAL A 146 16.87 -29.12 -18.29
N GLY A 147 16.75 -28.68 -17.03
CA GLY A 147 17.39 -27.44 -16.61
C GLY A 147 17.16 -27.08 -15.15
N ASN A 148 17.95 -26.10 -14.69
CA ASN A 148 17.78 -25.46 -13.40
C ASN A 148 17.37 -24.01 -13.61
N CYS A 149 16.36 -23.55 -12.90
CA CYS A 149 15.75 -22.25 -13.10
C CYS A 149 15.82 -21.40 -11.83
N ILE A 150 15.96 -20.09 -12.04
CA ILE A 150 15.83 -19.07 -10.99
C ILE A 150 14.74 -18.09 -11.39
N ALA A 151 13.89 -17.70 -10.44
CA ALA A 151 12.79 -16.78 -10.68
C ALA A 151 12.74 -15.69 -9.62
N ASP A 152 12.52 -14.46 -10.07
CA ASP A 152 12.22 -13.32 -9.22
C ASP A 152 10.71 -13.07 -9.21
N HIS A 153 10.16 -12.99 -8.00
CA HIS A 153 8.75 -12.77 -7.76
C HIS A 153 8.55 -11.40 -7.10
N THR A 154 7.55 -10.67 -7.57
CA THR A 154 7.05 -9.47 -6.90
C THR A 154 5.60 -9.70 -6.54
N ILE A 155 5.29 -9.61 -5.24
CA ILE A 155 3.94 -9.82 -4.74
C ILE A 155 3.44 -8.54 -4.08
N THR A 156 2.28 -8.07 -4.51
CA THR A 156 1.56 -6.96 -3.92
C THR A 156 0.26 -7.43 -3.29
N PHE A 157 -0.12 -6.81 -2.18
CA PHE A 157 -1.26 -7.22 -1.36
C PHE A 157 -2.31 -6.12 -1.32
N THR A 158 -3.58 -6.50 -1.28
CA THR A 158 -4.63 -5.57 -0.86
C THR A 158 -4.43 -5.14 0.59
N ASN A 159 -5.06 -4.04 1.02
CA ASN A 159 -4.88 -3.47 2.35
C ASN A 159 -5.22 -4.42 3.51
N ASN A 160 -6.05 -5.44 3.26
CA ASN A 160 -6.45 -6.46 4.24
C ASN A 160 -5.68 -7.79 4.10
N PHE A 161 -4.69 -7.85 3.20
CA PHE A 161 -3.85 -9.03 2.96
C PHE A 161 -4.62 -10.29 2.53
N GLN A 162 -5.85 -10.12 2.03
CA GLN A 162 -6.70 -11.23 1.58
C GLN A 162 -6.54 -11.53 0.09
N GLU A 163 -5.98 -10.60 -0.68
CA GLU A 163 -5.79 -10.77 -2.12
C GLU A 163 -4.37 -10.35 -2.51
N ILE A 164 -3.82 -11.01 -3.53
CA ILE A 164 -2.48 -10.75 -4.05
C ILE A 164 -2.48 -10.58 -5.56
N ASN A 165 -1.57 -9.75 -6.05
CA ASN A 165 -1.08 -9.81 -7.42
C ASN A 165 0.39 -10.24 -7.37
N LEU A 166 0.71 -11.31 -8.08
CA LEU A 166 2.04 -11.89 -8.22
C LEU A 166 2.51 -11.69 -9.66
N THR A 167 3.69 -11.13 -9.84
CA THR A 167 4.40 -11.16 -11.13
C THR A 167 5.70 -11.93 -10.96
N VAL A 168 6.00 -12.81 -11.90
CA VAL A 168 7.21 -13.63 -11.92
C VAL A 168 7.97 -13.41 -13.23
N SER A 169 9.29 -13.42 -13.14
CA SER A 169 10.17 -13.52 -14.30
C SER A 169 11.36 -14.38 -13.94
N GLY A 170 11.80 -15.24 -14.85
CA GLY A 170 12.89 -16.16 -14.56
C GLY A 170 13.66 -16.62 -15.78
N LYS A 171 14.73 -17.35 -15.49
CA LYS A 171 15.68 -17.88 -16.47
C LYS A 171 16.03 -19.30 -16.10
N CYS A 172 16.25 -20.13 -17.11
CA CYS A 172 16.73 -21.49 -16.96
C CYS A 172 18.10 -21.65 -17.62
N TYR A 173 18.86 -22.60 -17.09
CA TYR A 173 20.18 -22.98 -17.57
C TYR A 173 20.25 -24.51 -17.73
N ALA A 174 21.33 -25.00 -18.33
CA ALA A 174 21.57 -26.43 -18.48
C ALA A 174 21.59 -27.16 -17.11
N PRO A 175 21.29 -28.47 -17.07
CA PRO A 175 21.17 -29.25 -15.82
C PRO A 175 22.39 -29.23 -14.88
N ASP A 176 23.58 -28.99 -15.41
CA ASP A 176 24.85 -28.93 -14.69
C ASP A 176 25.23 -27.51 -14.23
N VAL A 177 24.42 -26.50 -14.55
CA VAL A 177 24.66 -25.10 -14.20
C VAL A 177 23.92 -24.72 -12.91
N ASN A 178 24.63 -24.02 -12.02
CA ASN A 178 24.03 -23.38 -10.85
C ASN A 178 23.39 -22.04 -11.23
N PRO A 179 22.06 -21.88 -11.19
CA PRO A 179 21.41 -20.68 -11.70
C PRO A 179 21.56 -19.45 -10.79
N VAL A 180 21.97 -19.62 -9.52
CA VAL A 180 22.29 -18.47 -8.64
C VAL A 180 23.68 -17.88 -8.92
N ASP A 181 24.55 -18.64 -9.59
CA ASP A 181 25.89 -18.20 -10.00
C ASP A 181 26.28 -18.89 -11.33
N PRO A 182 25.66 -18.50 -12.46
CA PRO A 182 25.80 -19.21 -13.73
C PRO A 182 27.12 -18.90 -14.45
N GLY A 183 27.91 -17.93 -13.97
CA GLY A 183 29.08 -17.43 -14.71
C GLY A 183 28.71 -16.97 -16.12
N ASP A 184 29.41 -17.50 -17.13
CA ASP A 184 29.17 -17.21 -18.55
C ASP A 184 28.22 -18.23 -19.22
N ALA A 185 27.56 -19.09 -18.46
CA ALA A 185 26.66 -20.10 -19.03
C ALA A 185 25.48 -19.45 -19.77
N PRO A 186 25.15 -19.94 -20.99
CA PRO A 186 24.04 -19.39 -21.75
C PRO A 186 22.70 -19.72 -21.09
N VAL A 187 21.78 -18.76 -21.14
CA VAL A 187 20.38 -18.96 -20.76
C VAL A 187 19.73 -19.87 -21.81
N THR A 188 19.11 -20.95 -21.36
CA THR A 188 18.43 -21.93 -22.24
C THR A 188 16.96 -21.58 -22.46
N ALA A 189 16.33 -20.90 -21.50
CA ALA A 189 14.97 -20.40 -21.60
C ALA A 189 14.76 -19.18 -20.68
N GLU A 190 13.83 -18.31 -21.05
CA GLU A 190 13.32 -17.22 -20.22
C GLU A 190 11.80 -17.35 -20.13
N PHE A 191 11.23 -16.95 -19.00
CA PHE A 191 9.79 -17.00 -18.77
C PHE A 191 9.33 -15.83 -17.92
N SER A 192 8.03 -15.52 -18.02
CA SER A 192 7.38 -14.51 -17.19
C SER A 192 5.89 -14.78 -17.07
N GLY A 193 5.28 -14.36 -15.97
CA GLY A 193 3.85 -14.54 -15.74
C GLY A 193 3.27 -13.53 -14.76
N SER A 194 1.95 -13.42 -14.77
CA SER A 194 1.19 -12.59 -13.83
C SER A 194 -0.03 -13.34 -13.33
N PHE A 195 -0.23 -13.32 -12.02
CA PHE A 195 -1.22 -14.11 -11.32
C PHE A 195 -1.97 -13.23 -10.32
N GLN A 196 -3.26 -13.50 -10.17
CA GLN A 196 -4.08 -12.89 -9.12
C GLN A 196 -4.60 -13.97 -8.21
N GLY A 197 -4.64 -13.73 -6.91
CA GLY A 197 -5.10 -14.75 -5.99
C GLY A 197 -5.67 -14.25 -4.70
N LYS A 198 -6.22 -15.21 -3.95
CA LYS A 198 -6.91 -14.99 -2.69
C LYS A 198 -6.31 -15.87 -1.61
N ARG A 199 -6.27 -15.32 -0.39
CA ARG A 199 -5.84 -16.03 0.80
C ARG A 199 -6.78 -17.19 1.10
N LEU A 200 -6.23 -18.35 1.39
CA LEU A 200 -6.98 -19.50 1.87
C LEU A 200 -7.25 -19.33 3.37
N ASN A 201 -8.52 -19.53 3.74
CA ASN A 201 -8.97 -19.50 5.12
C ASN A 201 -9.64 -20.85 5.44
N ILE A 202 -9.32 -21.40 6.62
CA ILE A 202 -10.06 -22.55 7.16
C ILE A 202 -11.33 -21.99 7.82
N PRO A 203 -12.51 -22.58 7.59
CA PRO A 203 -13.77 -22.18 8.23
C PRO A 203 -13.72 -22.23 9.76
#